data_AF-A0A8B7DU54-F1
#
_entry.id   AF-A0A8B7DU54-F1
#
_cell.length_a   1.000
_cell.length_b   1.000
_cell.length_c   1.000
_cell.angle_alpha   90.00
_cell.angle_beta   90.00
_cell.angle_gamma   90.00
#
_symmetry.space_group_name_H-M   'P 1'
#
loop_
_entity.id
_entity.type
_entity.pdbx_description
1 polymer ?
#
loop_
_entity_poly.entity_id
_entity_poly.type
_entity_poly.pdbx_seq_one_letter_code
_entity_poly.pdbx_strand_id
1 'polypeptide(L)'
;MTEQTINKLPFNHVESFLDFDNKLKTDLVMMQKLKCFIMLNVKSTLKLSENFSFIIPKIILPNIQVLFSAFGRESNGVKKLNFSGTETYKYLLEVVSMKFPDINEKEISSQISRWFSGAKDRDGGKRYRLLK
;
A
#
# COMPACT_ATOMS: atom_id res chain seq x y z
N MET A 1 -24.14 -9.02 13.20
CA MET A 1 -23.38 -9.09 11.93
C MET A 1 -23.21 -7.68 11.40
N THR A 2 -22.08 -7.02 11.68
CA THR A 2 -21.82 -5.65 11.24
C THR A 2 -21.22 -5.63 9.83
N GLU A 3 -21.81 -4.83 8.96
CA GLU A 3 -21.42 -4.62 7.57
C GLU A 3 -19.94 -4.21 7.40
N GLN A 4 -19.19 -5.14 6.81
CA GLN A 4 -18.13 -4.99 5.80
C GLN A 4 -17.25 -3.72 5.83
N THR A 5 -16.14 -3.79 6.58
CA THR A 5 -15.12 -2.74 6.78
C THR A 5 -14.38 -2.27 5.52
N ILE A 6 -14.43 -3.01 4.40
CA ILE A 6 -13.86 -2.54 3.11
C ILE A 6 -14.58 -1.31 2.55
N ASN A 7 -15.83 -1.07 2.96
CA ASN A 7 -16.55 0.15 2.57
C ASN A 7 -15.91 1.44 3.13
N LYS A 8 -14.89 1.34 3.99
CA LYS A 8 -14.13 2.48 4.55
C LYS A 8 -12.85 2.82 3.80
N LEU A 9 -12.56 2.12 2.69
CA LEU A 9 -11.43 2.44 1.83
C LEU A 9 -11.71 3.69 0.98
N PRO A 10 -10.72 4.58 0.73
CA PRO A 10 -9.38 4.56 1.32
C PRO A 10 -9.36 5.12 2.75
N PHE A 11 -8.46 4.59 3.59
CA PHE A 11 -8.25 5.11 4.94
C PHE A 11 -7.57 6.48 4.92
N ASN A 12 -8.04 7.39 5.77
CA ASN A 12 -7.51 8.73 5.98
C ASN A 12 -6.94 8.95 7.40
N HIS A 13 -7.03 7.97 8.30
CA HIS A 13 -6.42 7.99 9.64
C HIS A 13 -5.59 6.72 9.85
N VAL A 14 -4.40 6.87 10.44
CA VAL A 14 -3.44 5.77 10.58
C VAL A 14 -3.92 4.72 11.58
N GLU A 15 -4.59 5.14 12.65
CA GLU A 15 -5.17 4.27 13.67
C GLU A 15 -6.24 3.35 13.04
N SER A 16 -7.14 3.92 12.25
CA SER A 16 -8.16 3.15 11.50
C SER A 16 -7.55 2.14 10.53
N PHE A 17 -6.45 2.50 9.86
CA PHE A 17 -5.73 1.58 8.98
C PHE A 17 -5.06 0.44 9.78
N LEU A 18 -4.40 0.74 10.90
CA LEU A 18 -3.74 -0.27 11.73
C LEU A 18 -4.74 -1.20 12.42
N ASP A 19 -5.91 -0.69 12.84
CA ASP A 19 -7.00 -1.50 13.39
C ASP A 19 -7.57 -2.46 12.33
N PHE A 20 -7.75 -1.97 11.10
CA PHE A 20 -8.12 -2.81 9.97
C PHE A 20 -7.06 -3.89 9.71
N ASP A 21 -5.78 -3.50 9.65
CA ASP A 21 -4.68 -4.41 9.35
C ASP A 21 -4.51 -5.50 10.42
N ASN A 22 -4.74 -5.16 11.69
CA ASN A 22 -4.72 -6.15 12.77
C ASN A 22 -5.88 -7.14 12.66
N LYS A 23 -7.08 -6.70 12.26
CA LYS A 23 -8.22 -7.61 12.05
C LYS A 23 -7.99 -8.61 10.94
N LEU A 24 -7.21 -8.26 9.92
CA LEU A 24 -6.86 -9.16 8.82
C LEU A 24 -6.11 -10.44 9.27
N LYS A 25 -5.51 -10.44 10.46
CA LYS A 25 -4.82 -11.61 11.03
C LYS A 25 -5.77 -12.73 11.44
N THR A 26 -7.02 -12.39 11.77
CA THR A 26 -8.00 -13.32 12.35
C THR A 26 -9.33 -13.36 11.58
N ASP A 27 -9.69 -12.27 10.89
CA ASP A 27 -10.91 -12.19 10.09
C ASP A 27 -10.66 -12.67 8.65
N LEU A 28 -10.93 -13.96 8.43
CA LEU A 28 -10.75 -14.61 7.13
C LEU A 28 -11.62 -13.99 6.03
N VAL A 29 -12.83 -13.52 6.37
CA VAL A 29 -13.74 -12.90 5.39
C VAL A 29 -13.17 -11.56 4.94
N MET A 30 -12.66 -10.76 5.88
CA MET A 30 -12.03 -9.47 5.56
C MET A 30 -10.76 -9.64 4.74
N MET A 31 -9.92 -10.62 5.12
CA MET A 31 -8.74 -11.02 4.35
C MET A 31 -9.09 -11.38 2.90
N GLN A 32 -10.07 -12.26 2.70
CA GLN A 32 -10.50 -12.67 1.36
C GLN A 32 -11.00 -11.49 0.54
N LYS A 33 -11.80 -10.61 1.14
CA LYS A 33 -12.28 -9.42 0.42
C LYS A 33 -11.16 -8.47 0.03
N LEU A 34 -10.14 -8.29 0.87
CA LEU A 34 -8.98 -7.46 0.52
C LEU A 34 -8.20 -8.09 -0.65
N LYS A 35 -7.96 -9.41 -0.61
CA LYS A 35 -7.33 -10.13 -1.74
C LYS A 35 -8.13 -9.98 -3.03
N CYS A 36 -9.45 -10.18 -2.99
CA CYS A 36 -10.33 -9.99 -4.14
C CYS A 36 -10.28 -8.54 -4.64
N PHE A 37 -10.35 -7.56 -3.74
CA PHE A 37 -10.22 -6.15 -4.09
C PHE A 37 -8.91 -5.87 -4.82
N ILE A 38 -7.79 -6.41 -4.32
CA ILE A 38 -6.47 -6.25 -4.95
C ILE A 38 -6.48 -6.91 -6.34
N MET A 39 -6.94 -8.16 -6.41
CA MET A 39 -6.99 -8.96 -7.65
C MET A 39 -7.80 -8.28 -8.77
N LEU A 40 -8.94 -7.68 -8.42
CA LEU A 40 -9.82 -6.97 -9.37
C LEU A 40 -9.23 -5.65 -9.87
N ASN A 41 -8.31 -5.04 -9.11
CA ASN A 41 -7.72 -3.74 -9.44
C ASN A 41 -6.33 -3.84 -10.08
N VAL A 42 -5.63 -4.97 -9.92
CA VAL A 42 -4.37 -5.24 -10.61
C VAL A 42 -4.65 -5.53 -12.09
N LYS A 43 -4.01 -4.75 -12.97
CA LYS A 43 -4.08 -4.87 -14.42
C LYS A 43 -2.76 -5.42 -14.96
N SER A 44 -2.80 -6.60 -15.57
CA SER A 44 -1.59 -7.23 -16.17
C SER A 44 -1.00 -6.43 -17.34
N THR A 45 -1.80 -5.59 -17.99
CA THR A 45 -1.37 -4.71 -19.08
C THR A 45 -0.56 -3.50 -18.62
N LEU A 46 -0.55 -3.20 -17.32
CA LEU A 46 0.19 -2.08 -16.74
C LEU A 46 1.50 -2.55 -16.11
N LYS A 47 2.49 -1.67 -16.07
CA LYS A 47 3.74 -1.89 -15.32
C LYS A 47 3.43 -2.01 -13.82
N LEU A 48 4.29 -2.68 -13.06
CA LEU A 48 4.14 -2.80 -11.60
C LEU A 48 4.00 -1.44 -10.90
N SER A 49 4.83 -0.46 -11.28
CA SER A 49 4.77 0.89 -10.73
C SER A 49 3.44 1.60 -10.96
N GLU A 50 2.80 1.35 -12.11
CA GLU A 50 1.50 1.91 -12.48
C GLU A 50 0.39 1.20 -11.70
N ASN A 51 0.47 -0.12 -11.55
CA ASN A 51 -0.41 -0.89 -10.67
C ASN A 51 -0.36 -0.39 -9.22
N PHE A 52 0.84 -0.18 -8.65
CA PHE A 52 0.96 0.35 -7.29
C PHE A 52 0.42 1.77 -7.14
N SER A 53 0.64 2.61 -8.16
CA SER A 53 0.07 3.96 -8.23
C SER A 53 -1.44 3.97 -8.40
N PHE A 54 -2.03 2.90 -8.93
CA PHE A 54 -3.47 2.77 -9.03
C PHE A 54 -4.12 2.16 -7.78
N ILE A 55 -3.48 1.17 -7.15
CA ILE A 55 -4.11 0.34 -6.13
C ILE A 55 -3.89 0.84 -4.70
N ILE A 56 -2.67 1.26 -4.36
CA ILE A 56 -2.35 1.65 -2.99
C ILE A 56 -3.14 2.91 -2.57
N PRO A 57 -3.34 3.94 -3.43
CA PRO A 57 -4.20 5.08 -3.11
C PRO A 57 -5.66 4.73 -2.84
N LYS A 58 -6.14 3.57 -3.32
CA LYS A 58 -7.49 3.09 -3.01
C LYS A 58 -7.56 2.41 -1.65
N ILE A 59 -6.43 2.12 -1.01
CA ILE A 59 -6.38 1.51 0.32
C ILE A 59 -6.03 2.57 1.37
N ILE A 60 -5.01 3.39 1.13
CA ILE A 60 -4.55 4.43 2.04
C ILE A 60 -4.37 5.75 1.30
N LEU A 61 -4.79 6.85 1.94
CA LEU A 61 -4.58 8.19 1.40
C LEU A 61 -3.14 8.69 1.58
N PRO A 62 -2.71 9.72 0.82
CA PRO A 62 -1.35 10.27 0.89
C PRO A 62 -0.89 10.67 2.30
N ASN A 63 -1.81 11.16 3.15
CA ASN A 63 -1.49 11.56 4.52
C ASN A 63 -1.13 10.36 5.42
N ILE A 64 -1.63 9.16 5.13
CA ILE A 64 -1.15 7.92 5.77
C ILE A 64 0.17 7.50 5.13
N GLN A 65 0.25 7.51 3.79
CA GLN A 65 1.43 7.07 3.06
C GLN A 65 2.73 7.72 3.58
N VAL A 66 2.72 9.03 3.85
CA VAL A 66 3.92 9.76 4.30
C VAL A 66 4.47 9.26 5.64
N LEU A 67 3.64 8.65 6.49
CA LEU A 67 4.01 8.08 7.79
C LEU A 67 4.76 6.74 7.67
N PHE A 68 4.61 6.07 6.53
CA PHE A 68 5.21 4.78 6.27
C PHE A 68 6.43 4.89 5.36
N SER A 69 7.31 3.92 5.52
CA SER A 69 8.20 3.48 4.45
C SER A 69 7.90 2.01 4.15
N ALA A 70 8.32 1.52 2.98
CA ALA A 70 8.10 0.12 2.65
C ALA A 70 8.73 -0.84 3.69
N PHE A 71 9.89 -0.49 4.26
CA PHE A 71 10.68 -1.38 5.13
C PHE A 71 11.09 -0.75 6.47
N GLY A 72 10.29 0.17 7.00
CA GLY A 72 10.56 0.81 8.31
C GLY A 72 11.84 1.67 8.38
N ARG A 73 12.31 2.18 7.24
CA ARG A 73 13.50 3.02 7.14
C ARG A 73 13.27 4.39 7.75
N GLU A 74 14.30 4.90 8.39
CA GLU A 74 14.39 6.30 8.82
C GLU A 74 14.62 7.21 7.61
N SER A 75 14.02 8.40 7.63
CA SER A 75 14.24 9.44 6.63
C SER A 75 14.29 10.80 7.31
N ASN A 76 15.37 11.55 7.08
CA ASN A 76 15.60 12.87 7.67
C ASN A 76 15.48 12.87 9.21
N GLY A 77 16.03 11.87 9.90
CA GLY A 77 15.95 11.77 11.37
C GLY A 77 14.60 11.27 11.90
N VAL A 78 13.62 11.00 11.04
CA VAL A 78 12.28 10.53 11.43
C VAL A 78 12.12 9.06 11.10
N LYS A 79 11.92 8.23 12.12
CA LYS A 79 11.64 6.81 11.97
C LYS A 79 10.21 6.62 11.44
N LYS A 80 10.08 6.00 10.26
CA LYS A 80 8.78 5.72 9.65
C LYS A 80 8.26 4.33 10.05
N LEU A 81 6.93 4.18 10.01
CA LEU A 81 6.28 2.89 10.19
C LEU A 81 6.68 1.91 9.06
N ASN A 82 6.69 0.61 9.37
CA ASN A 82 7.08 -0.44 8.45
C ASN A 82 5.87 -1.02 7.70
N PHE A 83 5.67 -0.63 6.44
CA PHE A 83 4.55 -1.14 5.65
C PHE A 83 4.68 -2.64 5.34
N SER A 84 5.89 -3.16 5.13
CA SER A 84 6.11 -4.60 4.89
C SER A 84 5.73 -5.49 6.08
N GLY A 85 5.62 -4.92 7.27
CA GLY A 85 5.12 -5.61 8.46
C GLY A 85 3.60 -5.76 8.53
N THR A 86 2.87 -5.16 7.59
CA THR A 86 1.39 -5.16 7.58
C THR A 86 0.84 -6.39 6.85
N GLU A 87 -0.33 -6.88 7.26
CA GLU A 87 -1.05 -7.93 6.52
C GLU A 87 -1.48 -7.43 5.13
N THR A 88 -1.82 -6.14 5.03
CA THR A 88 -2.13 -5.47 3.77
C THR A 88 -1.00 -5.61 2.76
N TYR A 89 0.25 -5.39 3.17
CA TYR A 89 1.41 -5.60 2.31
C TYR A 89 1.56 -7.07 1.90
N LYS A 90 1.43 -8.01 2.85
CA LYS A 90 1.55 -9.45 2.56
C LYS A 90 0.54 -9.88 1.49
N TYR A 91 -0.71 -9.46 1.61
CA TYR A 91 -1.74 -9.82 0.63
C TYR A 91 -1.60 -9.08 -0.70
N LEU A 92 -1.09 -7.83 -0.68
CA LEU A 92 -0.69 -7.15 -1.91
C LEU A 92 0.40 -7.92 -2.64
N LEU A 93 1.43 -8.35 -1.92
CA LEU A 93 2.57 -9.09 -2.47
C LEU A 93 2.13 -10.45 -3.02
N GLU A 94 1.31 -11.18 -2.27
CA GLU A 94 0.76 -12.47 -2.69
C GLU A 94 -0.02 -12.35 -4.00
N VAL A 95 -1.01 -11.45 -4.05
CA VAL A 95 -1.87 -11.31 -5.23
C VAL A 95 -1.11 -10.79 -6.45
N VAL A 96 -0.18 -9.85 -6.26
CA VAL A 96 0.65 -9.34 -7.36
C VAL A 96 1.58 -10.43 -7.88
N SER A 97 2.19 -11.25 -7.00
CA SER A 97 3.04 -12.35 -7.43
C SER A 97 2.25 -13.41 -8.23
N MET A 98 0.98 -13.66 -7.86
CA MET A 98 0.10 -14.53 -8.64
C MET A 98 -0.24 -13.96 -10.02
N LYS A 99 -0.41 -12.64 -10.14
CA LYS A 99 -0.73 -11.96 -11.41
C LYS A 99 0.48 -11.77 -12.32
N PHE A 100 1.68 -11.76 -11.76
CA PHE A 100 2.95 -11.56 -12.48
C PHE A 100 3.96 -12.66 -12.08
N PRO A 101 3.71 -13.94 -12.46
CA PRO A 101 4.50 -15.08 -11.99
C PRO A 101 5.98 -15.02 -12.42
N ASP A 102 6.28 -14.31 -13.51
CA ASP A 102 7.64 -14.15 -14.03
C ASP A 102 8.45 -13.06 -13.30
N ILE A 103 7.81 -12.28 -12.43
CA ILE A 103 8.48 -11.22 -11.67
C ILE A 103 8.79 -11.71 -10.26
N ASN A 104 10.06 -11.64 -9.90
CA ASN A 104 10.48 -12.02 -8.55
C ASN A 104 9.98 -11.02 -7.48
N GLU A 105 9.82 -11.53 -6.27
CA GLU A 105 9.33 -10.78 -5.11
C GLU A 105 10.20 -9.56 -4.75
N LYS A 106 11.52 -9.64 -5.00
CA LYS A 106 12.46 -8.53 -4.74
C LYS A 106 12.19 -7.34 -5.65
N GLU A 107 11.87 -7.58 -6.92
CA GLU A 107 11.53 -6.52 -7.86
C GLU A 107 10.19 -5.88 -7.48
N ILE A 108 9.18 -6.68 -7.12
CA ILE A 108 7.90 -6.17 -6.60
C ILE A 108 8.13 -5.27 -5.38
N SER A 109 8.89 -5.78 -4.41
CA SER A 109 9.29 -5.07 -3.19
C SER A 109 10.02 -3.76 -3.47
N SER A 110 10.94 -3.78 -4.44
CA SER A 110 11.68 -2.59 -4.89
C SER A 110 10.75 -1.53 -5.46
N GLN A 111 9.78 -1.92 -6.29
CA GLN A 111 8.78 -1.01 -6.86
C GLN A 111 7.88 -0.40 -5.79
N ILE A 112 7.41 -1.20 -4.82
CA ILE A 112 6.64 -0.68 -3.67
C ILE A 112 7.50 0.30 -2.86
N SER A 113 8.78 -0.02 -2.62
CA SER A 113 9.70 0.90 -1.93
C SER A 113 9.88 2.22 -2.66
N ARG A 114 10.08 2.20 -3.98
CA ARG A 114 10.18 3.42 -4.80
C ARG A 114 8.89 4.24 -4.71
N TRP A 115 7.74 3.57 -4.72
CA TRP A 115 6.44 4.22 -4.60
C TRP A 115 6.25 4.95 -3.26
N PHE A 116 6.66 4.35 -2.13
CA PHE A 116 6.63 5.00 -0.81
C PHE A 116 7.65 6.14 -0.70
N SER A 117 8.86 5.98 -1.25
CA SER A 117 9.88 7.04 -1.23
C SER A 117 9.44 8.30 -1.99
N GLY A 118 8.62 8.13 -3.04
CA GLY A 118 8.03 9.22 -3.82
C GLY A 118 6.83 9.91 -3.17
N ALA A 119 6.37 9.50 -1.98
CA ALA A 119 5.17 10.04 -1.32
C ALA A 119 5.16 11.57 -1.26
N LYS A 120 6.28 12.13 -0.79
CA LYS A 120 6.48 13.57 -0.59
C LYS A 120 6.49 14.39 -1.89
N ASP A 121 6.68 13.75 -3.05
CA ASP A 121 6.77 14.38 -4.37
C ASP A 121 5.47 14.27 -5.17
N ARG A 122 4.52 13.47 -4.70
CA ARG A 122 3.21 13.25 -5.33
C ARG A 122 2.32 14.48 -5.13
N ASP A 123 1.29 14.60 -5.96
CA ASP A 123 0.27 15.67 -5.90
C ASP A 123 0.87 17.09 -5.92
N GLY A 124 1.91 17.29 -6.74
CA GLY A 124 2.57 18.58 -6.91
C GLY A 124 3.67 18.90 -5.89
N GLY A 125 3.91 18.02 -4.89
CA GLY A 125 4.95 18.21 -3.87
C GLY A 125 6.35 18.45 -4.45
N LYS A 126 6.68 17.83 -5.59
CA LYS A 126 7.95 18.07 -6.31
C LYS A 126 8.07 19.51 -6.82
N ARG A 127 6.99 20.08 -7.37
CA ARG A 127 6.96 21.45 -7.90
C ARG A 127 7.25 22.47 -6.80
N TYR A 128 6.72 22.25 -5.59
CA TYR A 128 6.95 23.15 -4.45
C TYR A 128 8.36 23.06 -3.85
N ARG A 129 9.10 21.95 -4.06
CA ARG A 129 10.50 21.87 -3.62
C ARG A 129 11.47 22.58 -4.54
N LEU A 130 11.21 22.56 -5.84
CA LEU A 130 12.06 23.23 -6.84
C LEU A 130 11.88 24.75 -6.84
N LEU A 131 10.89 25.26 -6.09
CA LEU A 131 10.61 26.68 -5.90
C LEU A 131 11.15 27.23 -4.57
N LYS A 132 11.87 26.42 -3.78
CA LYS A 132 12.62 26.83 -2.60
C LYS A 132 14.11 26.73 -2.87
#